data_AF-A0A962ZK16-F1
#
_entry.id   AF-A0A962ZK16-F1
#
_cell.length_a   1.000
_cell.length_b   1.000
_cell.length_c   1.000
_cell.angle_alpha   90.00
_cell.angle_beta   90.00
_cell.angle_gamma   90.00
#
_symmetry.space_group_name_H-M   'P 1'
#
loop_
_entity.id
_entity.type
_entity.pdbx_description
1 polymer ?
#
loop_
_entity_poly.entity_id
_entity_poly.type
_entity_poly.pdbx_seq_one_letter_code
_entity_poly.pdbx_strand_id
1 'polypeptide(L)'
;MLNKYPLWKYLLVLSVLVLGAFYAAPNLYAPDPALQVTGASSAQLIDEATLGRALKALEEKNIDHFGELIDADGRNALIRLRDADAQLVAQASVARALGDGYIVALNLAPTTPDWLSDFGGQPMKLGLDLSGGVHFKLEVDVDAAIERRQEFYVNDTKRILR
;
A
#
# COMPACT_ATOMS: atom_id res chain seq x y z
N MET A 1 22.46 -45.00 29.65
CA MET A 1 22.58 -43.75 30.45
C MET A 1 21.72 -42.70 29.76
N LEU A 2 20.69 -42.19 30.44
CA LEU A 2 19.73 -41.28 29.82
C LEU A 2 20.35 -39.88 29.79
N ASN A 3 20.71 -39.39 28.59
CA ASN A 3 21.14 -38.00 28.37
C ASN A 3 19.96 -37.06 28.62
N LYS A 4 19.64 -36.80 29.89
CA LYS A 4 18.65 -35.79 30.30
C LYS A 4 19.37 -34.48 30.55
N TYR A 5 18.98 -33.46 29.81
CA TYR A 5 19.40 -32.11 30.12
C TYR A 5 18.69 -31.60 31.38
N PRO A 6 19.31 -30.67 32.12
CA PRO A 6 18.64 -29.97 33.22
C PRO A 6 17.36 -29.26 32.77
N LEU A 7 16.33 -29.23 33.62
CA LEU A 7 15.00 -28.66 33.34
C LEU A 7 15.07 -27.22 32.79
N TRP A 8 15.99 -26.41 33.32
CA TRP A 8 16.17 -25.01 32.92
C TRP A 8 16.51 -24.84 31.43
N LYS A 9 17.21 -25.81 30.81
CA LYS A 9 17.53 -25.74 29.38
C LYS A 9 16.26 -25.90 28.53
N TYR A 10 15.37 -26.81 28.93
CA TYR A 10 14.08 -26.97 28.25
C TYR A 10 13.18 -25.75 28.46
N LEU A 11 13.16 -25.17 29.67
CA LEU A 11 12.41 -23.93 29.95
C LEU A 11 12.95 -22.74 29.15
N LEU A 12 14.28 -22.62 29.02
CA LEU A 12 14.89 -21.57 28.20
C LEU A 12 14.50 -21.73 26.73
N VAL A 13 14.59 -22.93 26.18
CA VAL A 13 14.19 -23.19 24.78
C VAL A 13 12.70 -22.89 24.57
N LEU A 14 11.84 -23.32 25.49
CA LEU A 14 10.40 -23.04 25.42
C LEU A 14 10.13 -21.53 25.47
N SER A 15 10.79 -20.80 26.36
CA SER A 15 10.65 -19.34 26.49
C SER A 15 11.03 -18.63 25.18
N VAL A 16 12.17 -18.99 24.59
CA VAL A 16 12.62 -18.42 23.31
C VAL A 16 11.62 -18.73 22.18
N LEU A 17 11.09 -19.95 22.13
CA LEU A 17 10.08 -20.32 21.13
C LEU A 17 8.78 -19.53 21.29
N VAL A 18 8.29 -19.36 22.52
CA VAL A 18 7.06 -18.58 22.80
C VAL A 18 7.25 -17.12 22.40
N LEU A 19 8.38 -16.50 22.77
CA LEU A 19 8.68 -15.12 22.39
C LEU A 19 8.83 -14.98 20.87
N GLY A 20 9.51 -15.93 20.22
CA GLY A 20 9.64 -15.95 18.76
C GLY A 20 8.29 -16.06 18.06
N ALA A 21 7.41 -16.96 18.53
CA ALA A 21 6.06 -17.10 17.99
C ALA A 21 5.22 -15.84 18.21
N PHE A 22 5.33 -15.22 19.39
CA PHE A 22 4.61 -13.98 19.72
C PHE A 22 5.02 -12.84 18.79
N TYR A 23 6.32 -12.61 18.58
CA TYR A 23 6.81 -11.56 17.68
C TYR A 23 6.67 -11.91 16.19
N ALA A 24 6.45 -13.18 15.84
CA ALA A 24 6.10 -13.60 14.48
C ALA A 24 4.59 -13.49 14.18
N ALA A 25 3.73 -13.47 15.21
CA ALA A 25 2.28 -13.39 15.06
C ALA A 25 1.77 -12.19 14.24
N PRO A 26 2.36 -10.97 14.30
CA PRO A 26 1.92 -9.84 13.47
C PRO A 26 1.93 -10.14 11.97
N ASN A 27 2.84 -11.01 11.51
CA ASN A 27 2.94 -11.37 10.09
C ASN A 27 1.78 -12.25 9.59
N LEU A 28 0.94 -12.79 10.48
CA LEU A 28 -0.28 -13.52 10.11
C LEU A 28 -1.41 -12.57 9.68
N TYR A 29 -1.30 -11.29 10.00
CA TYR A 29 -2.29 -10.26 9.69
C TYR A 29 -1.81 -9.48 8.46
N ALA A 30 -2.13 -10.01 7.27
CA ALA A 30 -1.84 -9.32 6.02
C ALA A 30 -2.66 -8.02 5.94
N PRO A 31 -2.05 -6.89 5.54
CA PRO A 31 -2.79 -5.64 5.35
C PRO A 31 -3.83 -5.74 4.23
N ASP A 32 -5.00 -5.13 4.43
CA ASP A 32 -6.05 -5.09 3.40
C ASP A 32 -5.76 -3.98 2.37
N PRO A 33 -6.04 -4.18 1.07
CA PRO A 33 -5.96 -3.10 0.08
C PRO A 33 -6.97 -2.01 0.43
N ALA A 34 -6.52 -0.75 0.43
CA ALA A 34 -7.35 0.38 0.83
C ALA A 34 -7.11 1.63 -0.02
N LEU A 35 -8.12 2.50 -0.09
CA LEU A 35 -7.99 3.85 -0.60
C LEU A 35 -7.98 4.82 0.56
N GLN A 36 -6.99 5.70 0.57
CA GLN A 36 -6.93 6.83 1.48
C GLN A 36 -7.38 8.08 0.73
N VAL A 37 -8.43 8.72 1.24
CA VAL A 37 -8.91 10.02 0.76
C VAL A 37 -8.47 11.06 1.78
N THR A 38 -7.80 12.11 1.33
CA THR A 38 -7.38 13.23 2.16
C THR A 38 -7.78 14.55 1.49
N GLY A 39 -8.15 15.57 2.26
CA GLY A 39 -8.42 16.90 1.72
C GLY A 39 -7.17 17.50 1.08
N ALA A 40 -7.29 18.15 -0.09
CA ALA A 40 -6.17 18.83 -0.74
C ALA A 40 -5.65 20.05 0.05
N SER A 41 -6.45 20.56 0.98
CA SER A 41 -6.12 21.64 1.89
C SER A 41 -6.57 21.29 3.31
N SER A 42 -5.87 21.80 4.32
CA SER A 42 -6.20 21.60 5.74
C SER A 42 -7.59 22.09 6.16
N ALA A 43 -8.23 22.91 5.31
CA ALA A 43 -9.61 23.39 5.51
C ALA A 43 -10.68 22.47 4.91
N GLN A 44 -10.29 21.54 4.03
CA GLN A 44 -11.22 20.63 3.37
C GLN A 44 -11.38 19.38 4.24
N LEU A 45 -12.54 19.29 4.90
CA LEU A 45 -12.92 18.11 5.67
C LEU A 45 -13.65 17.10 4.79
N ILE A 46 -13.53 15.84 5.17
CA ILE A 46 -14.24 14.71 4.59
C ILE A 46 -15.46 14.47 5.46
N ASP A 47 -16.62 14.77 4.89
CA ASP A 47 -17.93 14.50 5.46
C ASP A 47 -18.52 13.21 4.89
N GLU A 48 -19.61 12.75 5.50
CA GLU A 48 -20.34 11.55 5.09
C GLU A 48 -20.90 11.69 3.65
N ALA A 49 -21.18 12.91 3.20
CA ALA A 49 -21.59 13.18 1.83
C ALA A 49 -20.45 12.94 0.82
N THR A 50 -19.22 13.35 1.15
CA THR A 50 -18.03 13.08 0.34
C THR A 50 -17.70 11.60 0.33
N LEU A 51 -17.80 10.92 1.48
CA LEU A 51 -17.65 9.47 1.55
C LEU A 51 -18.69 8.80 0.65
N GLY A 52 -19.98 9.14 0.76
CA GLY A 52 -21.04 8.59 -0.09
C GLY A 52 -20.83 8.81 -1.59
N ARG A 53 -20.24 9.94 -2.00
CA ARG A 53 -19.82 10.15 -3.41
C ARG A 53 -18.72 9.19 -3.83
N ALA A 54 -17.74 8.94 -2.97
CA ALA A 54 -16.69 7.97 -3.22
C ALA A 54 -17.24 6.54 -3.34
N LEU A 55 -18.12 6.12 -2.42
CA LEU A 55 -18.74 4.79 -2.45
C LEU A 55 -19.58 4.58 -3.70
N LYS A 56 -20.38 5.58 -4.08
CA LYS A 56 -21.18 5.51 -5.30
C LYS A 56 -20.30 5.33 -6.55
N ALA A 57 -19.14 5.98 -6.61
CA ALA A 57 -18.19 5.79 -7.71
C ALA A 57 -17.62 4.36 -7.76
N LEU A 58 -17.42 3.73 -6.60
CA LEU A 58 -17.00 2.32 -6.51
C LEU A 58 -18.12 1.37 -6.95
N GLU A 59 -19.36 1.62 -6.51
CA GLU A 59 -20.55 0.84 -6.89
C GLU A 59 -20.81 0.92 -8.40
N GLU A 60 -20.69 2.09 -9.03
CA GLU A 60 -20.83 2.27 -10.48
C GLU A 60 -19.82 1.43 -11.29
N LYS A 61 -18.72 1.00 -10.66
CA LYS A 61 -17.70 0.13 -11.24
C LYS A 61 -17.77 -1.31 -10.75
N ASN A 62 -18.78 -1.67 -9.96
CA ASN A 62 -18.90 -2.98 -9.29
C ASN A 62 -17.64 -3.35 -8.49
N ILE A 63 -17.08 -2.38 -7.75
CA ILE A 63 -15.91 -2.61 -6.90
C ILE A 63 -16.38 -2.84 -5.47
N ASP A 64 -16.16 -4.05 -4.96
CA ASP A 64 -16.51 -4.41 -3.60
C ASP A 64 -15.59 -3.72 -2.58
N HIS A 65 -16.22 -3.05 -1.62
CA HIS A 65 -15.56 -2.38 -0.52
C HIS A 65 -16.15 -2.82 0.83
N PHE A 66 -15.43 -2.56 1.92
CA PHE A 66 -15.88 -2.78 3.28
C PHE A 66 -15.14 -1.87 4.26
N GLY A 67 -15.67 -1.76 5.49
CA GLY A 67 -14.95 -1.18 6.61
C GLY A 67 -14.41 0.22 6.34
N GLU A 68 -15.32 1.14 6.03
CA GLU A 68 -15.03 2.56 5.84
C GLU A 68 -14.80 3.22 7.20
N LEU A 69 -13.73 4.01 7.31
CA LEU A 69 -13.45 4.82 8.48
C LEU A 69 -13.16 6.25 8.07
N ILE A 70 -13.76 7.19 8.79
CA ILE A 70 -13.35 8.59 8.78
C ILE A 70 -12.52 8.81 10.03
N ASP A 71 -11.36 9.43 9.86
CA ASP A 71 -10.47 9.79 10.96
C ASP A 71 -11.15 10.81 11.89
N ALA A 72 -10.79 10.82 13.18
CA ALA A 72 -11.47 11.65 14.18
C ALA A 72 -11.40 13.15 13.86
N ASP A 73 -10.34 13.56 13.16
CA ASP A 73 -10.13 14.94 12.71
C ASP A 73 -10.87 15.28 11.41
N GLY A 74 -11.55 14.31 10.77
CA GLY A 74 -12.25 14.47 9.49
C GLY A 74 -11.35 14.78 8.31
N ARG A 75 -10.02 14.69 8.47
CA ARG A 75 -9.03 15.05 7.43
C ARG A 75 -8.74 13.89 6.49
N ASN A 76 -8.82 12.67 7.00
CA ASN A 76 -8.54 11.45 6.28
C ASN A 76 -9.77 10.55 6.34
N ALA A 77 -10.03 9.85 5.23
CA ALA A 77 -10.93 8.73 5.20
C ALA A 77 -10.22 7.53 4.58
N LEU A 78 -10.56 6.35 5.05
CA LEU A 78 -10.00 5.09 4.62
C LEU A 78 -11.15 4.19 4.17
N ILE A 79 -11.06 3.68 2.94
CA ILE A 79 -12.03 2.74 2.37
C ILE A 79 -11.28 1.45 2.06
N ARG A 80 -11.62 0.34 2.74
CA ARG A 80 -10.99 -0.95 2.43
C ARG A 80 -11.68 -1.58 1.22
N LEU A 81 -10.90 -2.23 0.38
CA LEU A 81 -11.36 -2.96 -0.80
C LEU A 81 -11.21 -4.46 -0.56
N ARG A 82 -12.05 -5.26 -1.20
CA ARG A 82 -11.92 -6.72 -1.16
C ARG A 82 -10.83 -7.26 -2.09
N ASP A 83 -10.56 -6.52 -3.16
CA ASP A 83 -9.68 -6.95 -4.23
C ASP A 83 -8.56 -5.92 -4.45
N ALA A 84 -7.33 -6.42 -4.48
CA ALA A 84 -6.13 -5.62 -4.72
C ALA A 84 -6.00 -5.22 -6.20
N ASP A 85 -6.45 -6.08 -7.13
CA ASP A 85 -6.36 -5.80 -8.57
C ASP A 85 -7.29 -4.64 -8.97
N ALA A 86 -8.42 -4.52 -8.26
CA ALA A 86 -9.37 -3.43 -8.45
C ALA A 86 -8.87 -2.08 -7.89
N GLN A 87 -7.83 -2.06 -7.05
CA GLN A 87 -7.42 -0.89 -6.26
C GLN A 87 -6.99 0.30 -7.13
N LEU A 88 -6.29 0.06 -8.24
CA LEU A 88 -5.90 1.11 -9.19
C LEU A 88 -7.11 1.74 -9.90
N VAL A 89 -8.04 0.90 -10.36
CA VAL A 89 -9.25 1.35 -11.05
C VAL A 89 -10.14 2.11 -10.06
N ALA A 90 -10.23 1.60 -8.83
CA ALA A 90 -10.93 2.23 -7.72
C ALA A 90 -10.36 3.63 -7.46
N GLN A 91 -9.04 3.77 -7.31
CA GLN A 91 -8.37 5.05 -7.10
C GLN A 91 -8.70 6.06 -8.21
N ALA A 92 -8.59 5.65 -9.48
CA ALA A 92 -8.86 6.53 -10.61
C ALA A 92 -10.34 6.95 -10.69
N SER A 93 -11.26 6.04 -10.37
CA SER A 93 -12.71 6.31 -10.36
C SER A 93 -13.10 7.29 -9.26
N VAL A 94 -12.61 7.07 -8.04
CA VAL A 94 -12.90 7.93 -6.88
C VAL A 94 -12.24 9.29 -7.03
N ALA A 95 -10.99 9.36 -7.51
CA ALA A 95 -10.32 10.63 -7.78
C ALA A 95 -11.12 11.49 -8.77
N ARG A 96 -11.66 10.87 -9.83
CA ARG A 96 -12.50 11.57 -10.81
C ARG A 96 -13.84 12.04 -10.23
N ALA A 97 -14.46 11.24 -9.36
CA ALA A 97 -15.74 11.58 -8.75
C ALA A 97 -15.63 12.70 -7.69
N LEU A 98 -14.51 12.75 -6.97
CA LEU A 98 -14.25 13.74 -5.92
C LEU A 98 -13.69 15.06 -6.46
N GLY A 99 -12.93 15.01 -7.56
CA GLY A 99 -12.30 16.18 -8.19
C GLY A 99 -11.07 16.70 -7.43
N ASP A 100 -10.56 17.85 -7.84
CA ASP A 100 -9.26 18.40 -7.38
C ASP A 100 -9.22 18.83 -5.91
N GLY A 101 -10.37 18.86 -5.22
CA GLY A 101 -10.46 19.19 -3.80
C GLY A 101 -9.93 18.08 -2.87
N TYR A 102 -9.72 16.87 -3.39
CA TYR A 102 -9.33 15.71 -2.60
C TYR A 102 -8.21 14.93 -3.30
N ILE A 103 -7.31 14.39 -2.48
CA ILE A 103 -6.22 13.52 -2.90
C ILE A 103 -6.62 12.10 -2.55
N VAL A 104 -6.69 11.23 -3.57
CA VAL A 104 -6.99 9.80 -3.40
C VAL A 104 -5.70 9.02 -3.64
N ALA A 105 -5.19 8.38 -2.59
CA ALA A 105 -3.97 7.60 -2.61
C ALA A 105 -4.26 6.11 -2.37
N LEU A 106 -3.42 5.25 -2.96
CA LEU A 106 -3.39 3.82 -2.67
C LEU A 106 -2.74 3.63 -1.30
N ASN A 107 -3.36 2.85 -0.43
CA ASN A 107 -2.83 2.52 0.88
C ASN A 107 -3.11 1.04 1.23
N LEU A 108 -2.51 0.57 2.32
CA LEU A 108 -2.74 -0.73 2.91
C LEU A 108 -3.23 -0.52 4.34
N ALA A 109 -4.44 -0.97 4.64
CA ALA A 109 -5.03 -0.84 5.96
C ALA A 109 -4.43 -1.91 6.90
N PRO A 110 -3.91 -1.53 8.08
CA PRO A 110 -3.45 -2.51 9.05
C PRO A 110 -4.62 -3.34 9.58
N THR A 111 -4.43 -4.65 9.64
CA THR A 111 -5.38 -5.63 10.19
C THR A 111 -4.88 -6.23 11.51
N THR A 112 -3.70 -5.81 11.97
CA THR A 112 -3.11 -6.24 13.23
C THR A 112 -3.97 -5.77 14.40
N PRO A 113 -4.40 -6.68 15.30
CA PRO A 113 -5.19 -6.30 16.47
C PRO A 113 -4.47 -5.30 17.37
N ASP A 114 -5.22 -4.40 18.01
CA ASP A 114 -4.66 -3.36 18.89
C ASP A 114 -3.80 -3.95 20.00
N TRP A 115 -4.27 -5.01 20.65
CA TRP A 115 -3.52 -5.69 21.72
C TRP A 115 -2.16 -6.24 21.26
N LEU A 116 -1.96 -6.52 19.97
CA LEU A 116 -0.67 -7.01 19.45
C LEU A 116 0.23 -5.83 19.07
N SER A 117 -0.38 -4.79 18.49
CA SER A 117 0.29 -3.52 18.16
C SER A 117 0.80 -2.78 19.40
N ASP A 118 0.04 -2.79 20.50
CA ASP A 118 0.38 -2.14 21.77
C ASP A 118 1.64 -2.72 22.42
N PHE A 119 1.91 -4.02 22.19
CA PHE A 119 3.13 -4.69 22.65
C PHE A 119 4.31 -4.51 21.66
N GLY A 120 4.16 -3.62 20.67
CA GLY A 120 5.17 -3.34 19.65
C GLY A 120 5.21 -4.37 18.52
N GLY A 121 4.21 -5.24 18.42
CA GLY A 121 4.09 -6.19 17.32
C GLY A 121 3.68 -5.48 16.03
N GLN A 122 4.65 -5.21 15.16
CA GLN A 122 4.38 -4.68 13.81
C GLN A 122 4.73 -5.74 12.77
N PRO A 123 3.90 -5.91 11.73
CA PRO A 123 4.24 -6.78 10.62
C PRO A 123 5.53 -6.31 9.94
N MET A 124 6.33 -7.27 9.49
CA MET A 124 7.59 -6.96 8.81
C MET A 124 7.34 -6.18 7.52
N LYS A 125 8.14 -5.14 7.28
CA LYS A 125 8.18 -4.47 5.98
C LYS A 125 8.86 -5.41 4.99
N LEU A 126 8.05 -6.04 4.15
CA LEU A 126 8.51 -7.01 3.14
C LEU A 126 9.41 -6.37 2.07
N GLY A 127 9.32 -5.05 1.89
CA GLY A 127 10.07 -4.34 0.86
C GLY A 127 9.46 -4.52 -0.52
N LEU A 128 9.95 -3.77 -1.50
CA LEU A 128 9.33 -3.69 -2.84
C LEU A 128 9.17 -5.06 -3.53
N ASP A 129 10.20 -5.91 -3.46
CA ASP A 129 10.25 -7.19 -4.16
C ASP A 129 9.26 -8.21 -3.58
N LEU A 130 9.16 -8.27 -2.25
CA LEU A 130 8.31 -9.23 -1.54
C LEU A 130 6.89 -8.72 -1.30
N SER A 131 6.64 -7.41 -1.40
CA SER A 131 5.30 -6.82 -1.32
C SER A 131 4.48 -6.96 -2.62
N GLY A 132 4.96 -7.72 -3.61
CA GLY A 132 4.24 -7.91 -4.88
C GLY A 132 4.41 -6.77 -5.89
N GLY A 133 5.36 -5.86 -5.65
CA GLY A 133 5.67 -4.75 -6.55
C GLY A 133 4.81 -3.49 -6.33
N VAL A 134 5.46 -2.32 -6.38
CA VAL A 134 4.75 -1.06 -6.62
C VAL A 134 4.54 -0.91 -8.12
N HIS A 135 3.42 -0.33 -8.55
CA HIS A 135 3.26 0.12 -9.92
C HIS A 135 4.26 1.24 -10.19
N PHE A 136 5.45 0.85 -10.65
CA PHE A 136 6.51 1.78 -10.99
C PHE A 136 6.15 2.47 -12.30
N LYS A 137 5.66 3.70 -12.20
CA LYS A 137 5.39 4.55 -13.36
C LYS A 137 6.72 5.12 -13.87
N LEU A 138 7.34 4.44 -14.83
CA LEU A 138 8.45 4.99 -15.60
C LEU A 138 7.88 5.89 -16.69
N GLU A 139 7.97 7.20 -16.49
CA GLU A 139 7.72 8.17 -17.55
C GLU A 139 8.99 8.30 -18.39
N VAL A 140 8.93 7.83 -19.63
CA VAL A 140 10.02 7.97 -20.60
C VAL A 140 9.77 9.23 -21.40
N ASP A 141 10.73 10.15 -21.41
CA ASP A 141 10.73 11.30 -22.30
C ASP A 141 11.03 10.84 -23.74
N VAL A 142 9.96 10.69 -24.52
CA VAL A 142 10.02 10.21 -25.90
C VAL A 142 10.70 11.25 -26.80
N ASP A 143 10.53 12.53 -26.52
CA ASP A 143 11.09 13.60 -27.34
C ASP A 143 12.62 13.61 -27.21
N ALA A 144 13.13 13.56 -25.98
CA ALA A 144 14.57 13.43 -25.72
C ALA A 144 15.16 12.13 -26.28
N ALA A 145 14.40 11.02 -26.25
CA ALA A 145 14.85 9.75 -26.81
C ALA A 145 14.97 9.81 -28.35
N ILE A 146 14.03 10.48 -29.03
CA ILE A 146 14.06 10.69 -30.47
C ILE A 146 15.21 11.60 -30.86
N GLU A 147 15.42 12.71 -30.16
CA GLU A 147 16.52 13.64 -30.43
C GLU A 147 17.88 12.94 -30.36
N ARG A 148 18.14 12.19 -29.28
CA ARG A 148 19.37 11.38 -29.14
C ARG A 148 19.51 10.34 -30.24
N ARG A 149 18.40 9.73 -30.69
CA ARG A 149 18.41 8.76 -31.79
C ARG A 149 18.79 9.41 -33.12
N GLN A 150 18.30 10.62 -33.38
CA GLN A 150 18.66 11.38 -34.58
C GLN A 150 20.14 11.78 -34.57
N GLU A 151 20.64 12.30 -33.45
CA GLU A 151 22.07 12.62 -33.30
C GLU A 151 22.96 11.40 -33.52
N PHE A 152 22.55 10.24 -33.00
CA PHE A 152 23.25 8.98 -33.23
C PHE A 152 23.33 8.64 -34.71
N TYR A 153 22.22 8.74 -35.46
CA TYR A 153 22.22 8.48 -36.91
C TYR A 153 23.09 9.46 -37.70
N VAL A 154 23.08 10.74 -37.32
CA VAL A 154 23.95 11.75 -37.94
C VAL A 154 25.42 11.41 -37.72
N ASN A 155 25.80 11.05 -36.50
CA ASN A 155 27.18 10.70 -36.17
C ASN A 155 27.62 9.39 -36.83
N ASP A 156 26.73 8.40 -36.91
CA ASP A 156 27.01 7.12 -37.57
C ASP A 156 27.22 7.31 -39.08
N THR A 157 26.36 8.10 -39.73
CA THR A 157 26.48 8.43 -41.15
C THR A 157 27.79 9.18 -41.43
N LYS A 158 28.14 10.17 -40.59
CA LYS A 158 29.43 10.89 -40.69
C LYS A 158 30.62 9.96 -40.55
N ARG A 159 30.53 8.93 -39.70
CA ARG A 159 31.59 7.94 -39.51
C ARG A 159 31.75 7.02 -40.71
N ILE A 160 30.65 6.58 -41.33
CA ILE A 160 30.68 5.70 -42.51
C ILE A 160 31.24 6.44 -43.74
N LEU A 161 30.93 7.73 -43.87
CA LEU A 161 31.36 8.55 -45.00
C LEU A 161 32.76 9.17 -44.85
N ARG A 162 33.45 8.91 -43.72
CA ARG A 162 34.79 9.43 -43.46
C ARG A 162 35.88 8.42 -43.81
#